data_AF-A0A257R4C8-F1
#
_entry.id   AF-A0A257R4C8-F1
#
_cell.length_a   1.000
_cell.length_b   1.000
_cell.length_c   1.000
_cell.angle_alpha   90.00
_cell.angle_beta   90.00
_cell.angle_gamma   90.00
#
_symmetry.space_group_name_H-M   'P 1'
#
loop_
_entity.id
_entity.type
_entity.pdbx_description
1 polymer ?
#
loop_
_entity_poly.entity_id
_entity_poly.type
_entity_poly.pdbx_seq_one_letter_code
_entity_poly.pdbx_strand_id
1 'polypeptide(L)'
;MSNKHNLFRLEPMFLLCSGLTVAHAQSSASSPTPVPASAAAPASTPAPAPATSATGTGASAMAPAANSGAQGAPPAPPVAPPATRQPQLTSVANPYGLGALWAHGDFVARGTLLILVIMSMSSWYVLITKAFAQSRLFRDGKAIDAGFWNAGSVRLATETMKKGTAFHYVAQTGVDSLDKHPGLLGKIDLHSFATSSIEDGVAGVQSRLQDGLALLGTVGSTAPFVGLFGTVWGIYHALTAIGIAGQASIDKVAGPVGEALIMTAIGLAVAVPAVLGYNFLVRRNKRSMDLVRKFAKKMLFVLLIIFLITIPVVTHTVPVHLPHEKNQPLQTKPENINISVDRKGAIYWNQQLLPDVATLRADMIKIARENPQPAVVIRGDENAQYKSVGRILFICQQVGITKVNFVTDPTGTNAGS
;
A
#
# COMPACT_ATOMS: atom_id res chain seq x y z
N MET A 1 32.87 -21.14 14.48
CA MET A 1 32.55 -22.18 13.48
C MET A 1 31.10 -21.99 13.06
N SER A 2 30.64 -22.06 11.83
CA SER A 2 31.23 -22.00 10.50
C SER A 2 30.00 -22.05 9.57
N ASN A 3 29.88 -21.07 8.66
CA ASN A 3 29.29 -21.25 7.33
C ASN A 3 27.75 -21.41 7.18
N LYS A 4 27.11 -20.37 6.63
CA LYS A 4 26.34 -20.34 5.35
C LYS A 4 25.25 -19.26 5.34
N HIS A 5 25.64 -18.01 5.04
CA HIS A 5 24.74 -17.01 4.46
C HIS A 5 25.27 -16.60 3.10
N ASN A 6 25.02 -17.44 2.10
CA ASN A 6 25.34 -17.14 0.72
C ASN A 6 24.36 -17.91 -0.18
N LEU A 7 23.21 -17.31 -0.50
CA LEU A 7 22.39 -17.70 -1.65
C LEU A 7 21.25 -16.69 -1.95
N PHE A 8 21.54 -15.40 -2.09
CA PHE A 8 20.66 -14.46 -2.82
C PHE A 8 21.43 -13.18 -3.18
N ARG A 9 22.54 -13.34 -3.91
CA ARG A 9 23.12 -12.26 -4.74
C ARG A 9 23.01 -12.71 -6.19
N LEU A 10 21.95 -12.28 -6.84
CA LEU A 10 21.83 -12.24 -8.29
C LEU A 10 21.58 -10.77 -8.64
N GLU A 11 22.67 -10.03 -8.80
CA GLU A 11 22.83 -8.83 -9.62
C GLU A 11 24.35 -8.72 -9.87
N PRO A 12 24.85 -8.27 -11.05
CA PRO A 12 24.25 -7.22 -11.87
C PRO A 12 24.18 -7.54 -13.37
N MET A 13 22.98 -7.44 -13.96
CA MET A 13 22.82 -7.14 -15.40
C MET A 13 21.81 -6.01 -15.63
N PHE A 14 21.45 -5.28 -14.57
CA PHE A 14 20.58 -4.10 -14.63
C PHE A 14 21.33 -2.75 -14.75
N LEU A 15 22.67 -2.76 -14.83
CA LEU A 15 23.49 -1.53 -14.75
C LEU A 15 23.92 -0.90 -16.10
N LEU A 16 23.49 -1.41 -17.25
CA LEU A 16 23.95 -0.91 -18.56
C LEU A 16 22.96 -0.03 -19.34
N CYS A 17 21.78 0.31 -18.80
CA CYS A 17 20.81 1.17 -19.51
C CYS A 17 20.24 2.35 -18.69
N SER A 18 20.70 2.60 -17.47
CA SER A 18 20.31 3.77 -16.67
C SER A 18 21.21 4.97 -16.94
N GLY A 19 21.21 5.45 -18.18
CA GLY A 19 22.02 6.58 -18.63
C GLY A 19 21.27 7.47 -19.60
N LEU A 20 20.05 7.91 -19.24
CA LEU A 20 19.43 9.07 -19.88
C LEU A 20 18.45 9.74 -18.91
N THR A 21 18.93 10.77 -18.24
CA THR A 21 18.16 11.69 -17.40
C THR A 21 17.29 12.58 -18.28
N VAL A 22 15.96 12.42 -18.19
CA VAL A 22 14.99 13.47 -18.56
C VAL A 22 14.28 13.89 -17.29
N ALA A 23 14.42 15.17 -16.95
CA ALA A 23 13.79 15.80 -15.81
C ALA A 23 12.26 15.78 -15.95
N HIS A 24 11.55 15.47 -14.87
CA HIS A 24 10.12 15.79 -14.71
C HIS A 24 9.89 16.37 -13.32
N ALA A 25 9.32 17.58 -13.31
CA ALA A 25 8.95 18.33 -12.13
C ALA A 25 7.72 17.72 -11.43
N GLN A 26 7.73 17.77 -10.10
CA GLN A 26 6.62 17.42 -9.21
C GLN A 26 5.50 18.46 -9.30
N SER A 27 4.25 18.00 -9.26
CA SER A 27 3.15 18.78 -8.70
C SER A 27 2.15 17.85 -8.00
N SER A 28 1.53 18.42 -6.97
CA SER A 28 1.04 17.80 -5.75
C SER A 28 -0.42 17.33 -5.82
N ALA A 29 -0.76 16.51 -4.82
CA ALA A 29 -2.02 15.81 -4.59
C ALA A 29 -3.32 16.66 -4.55
N SER A 30 -4.43 16.04 -4.95
CA SER A 30 -5.74 16.19 -4.30
C SER A 30 -6.66 14.99 -4.57
N SER A 31 -7.38 14.57 -3.53
CA SER A 31 -8.22 13.37 -3.34
C SER A 31 -9.49 13.27 -4.21
N PRO A 32 -10.12 12.08 -4.34
CA PRO A 32 -11.25 11.84 -5.23
C PRO A 32 -12.62 11.96 -4.52
N THR A 33 -13.60 12.52 -5.23
CA THR A 33 -15.04 12.34 -4.95
C THR A 33 -15.76 11.88 -6.24
N PRO A 34 -16.86 11.10 -6.14
CA PRO A 34 -17.40 10.34 -7.27
C PRO A 34 -18.66 10.96 -7.92
N VAL A 35 -19.10 10.34 -9.03
CA VAL A 35 -20.43 10.35 -9.73
C VAL A 35 -20.52 11.27 -10.99
N PRO A 36 -21.31 10.96 -12.06
CA PRO A 36 -21.94 9.70 -12.54
C PRO A 36 -21.53 9.29 -13.97
N ALA A 37 -21.99 8.10 -14.39
CA ALA A 37 -21.97 7.60 -15.76
C ALA A 37 -22.92 8.37 -16.69
N SER A 38 -22.47 8.70 -17.92
CA SER A 38 -23.34 8.83 -19.10
C SER A 38 -22.56 8.85 -20.43
N ALA A 39 -23.14 8.14 -21.41
CA ALA A 39 -23.08 8.32 -22.86
C ALA A 39 -21.75 8.10 -23.61
N ALA A 40 -21.71 6.94 -24.26
CA ALA A 40 -20.83 6.60 -25.37
C ALA A 40 -21.14 7.43 -26.63
N ALA A 41 -20.08 7.86 -27.34
CA ALA A 41 -20.11 8.15 -28.77
C ALA A 41 -18.75 7.72 -29.39
N PRO A 42 -18.74 7.12 -30.60
CA PRO A 42 -17.59 6.39 -31.11
C PRO A 42 -16.70 7.25 -32.04
N ALA A 43 -15.39 7.01 -31.98
CA ALA A 43 -14.43 7.53 -32.96
C ALA A 43 -14.14 6.46 -34.04
N SER A 44 -14.11 6.95 -35.26
CA SER A 44 -14.09 6.31 -36.57
C SER A 44 -12.82 5.51 -36.91
N THR A 45 -13.04 4.30 -37.44
CA THR A 45 -12.12 3.51 -38.27
C THR A 45 -12.21 3.93 -39.74
N PRO A 46 -11.11 3.99 -40.50
CA PRO A 46 -11.17 3.94 -41.95
C PRO A 46 -11.11 2.48 -42.43
N ALA A 47 -12.04 2.10 -43.31
CA ALA A 47 -12.12 0.82 -44.00
C ALA A 47 -12.41 1.08 -45.51
N PRO A 48 -12.24 0.08 -46.40
CA PRO A 48 -11.72 0.24 -47.76
C PRO A 48 -12.78 0.58 -48.82
N ALA A 49 -12.34 1.15 -49.93
CA ALA A 49 -13.17 1.45 -51.10
C ALA A 49 -13.44 0.20 -51.97
N PRO A 50 -14.67 -0.01 -52.45
CA PRO A 50 -14.98 -1.05 -53.45
C PRO A 50 -14.96 -0.48 -54.88
N ALA A 51 -14.46 -1.28 -55.82
CA ALA A 51 -14.53 -1.01 -57.25
C ALA A 51 -15.90 -1.46 -57.79
N THR A 52 -16.65 -0.54 -58.38
CA THR A 52 -17.87 -0.79 -59.14
C THR A 52 -17.55 -0.96 -60.63
N SER A 53 -18.11 -2.02 -61.19
CA SER A 53 -18.25 -2.30 -62.62
C SER A 53 -19.37 -1.47 -63.25
N ALA A 54 -19.12 -0.84 -64.42
CA ALA A 54 -20.16 -0.49 -65.39
C ALA A 54 -19.56 -0.34 -66.82
N THR A 55 -19.87 -1.32 -67.65
CA THR A 55 -20.31 -1.34 -69.06
C THR A 55 -20.16 -0.10 -69.95
N GLY A 56 -19.71 -0.31 -71.21
CA GLY A 56 -20.05 0.60 -72.33
C GLY A 56 -19.09 0.65 -73.53
N THR A 57 -19.23 -0.32 -74.44
CA THR A 57 -19.22 -0.26 -75.92
C THR A 57 -18.51 0.90 -76.66
N GLY A 58 -17.69 0.56 -77.66
CA GLY A 58 -17.35 1.46 -78.78
C GLY A 58 -16.09 1.09 -79.55
N ALA A 59 -16.23 0.67 -80.80
CA ALA A 59 -15.20 0.11 -81.67
C ALA A 59 -14.36 1.15 -82.46
N SER A 60 -13.23 0.64 -83.00
CA SER A 60 -12.55 0.99 -84.26
C SER A 60 -11.48 2.11 -84.29
N ALA A 61 -10.24 1.71 -84.60
CA ALA A 61 -9.42 2.13 -85.77
C ALA A 61 -7.95 1.69 -85.54
N MET A 62 -7.48 0.63 -86.20
CA MET A 62 -6.73 0.62 -87.47
C MET A 62 -5.23 0.97 -87.34
N ALA A 63 -4.38 -0.04 -87.53
CA ALA A 63 -2.96 0.09 -87.88
C ALA A 63 -2.61 -1.00 -88.92
N PRO A 64 -1.68 -0.74 -89.85
CA PRO A 64 -1.72 -1.32 -91.20
C PRO A 64 -1.03 -2.67 -91.33
N ALA A 65 -1.53 -3.46 -92.29
CA ALA A 65 -0.96 -4.72 -92.73
C ALA A 65 0.26 -4.50 -93.63
N ALA A 66 1.34 -5.20 -93.34
CA ALA A 66 2.43 -5.48 -94.27
C ALA A 66 2.29 -6.94 -94.75
N ASN A 67 2.07 -7.11 -96.05
CA ASN A 67 2.03 -8.40 -96.73
C ASN A 67 3.40 -9.07 -96.69
N SER A 68 3.44 -10.38 -96.41
CA SER A 68 4.55 -11.25 -96.79
C SER A 68 3.98 -12.62 -97.16
N GLY A 69 4.18 -12.99 -98.43
CA GLY A 69 3.66 -14.19 -99.06
C GLY A 69 4.27 -15.48 -98.56
N ALA A 70 3.51 -16.55 -98.73
CA ALA A 70 3.89 -17.92 -98.43
C ALA A 70 5.05 -18.40 -99.32
N GLN A 71 6.11 -18.91 -98.69
CA GLN A 71 7.08 -19.83 -99.30
C GLN A 71 7.34 -21.00 -98.35
N GLY A 72 7.50 -22.18 -98.95
CA GLY A 72 7.30 -23.50 -98.35
C GLY A 72 8.25 -23.90 -97.21
N ALA A 73 7.73 -24.83 -96.40
CA ALA A 73 8.39 -25.44 -95.27
C ALA A 73 9.55 -26.38 -95.70
N PRO A 74 10.75 -26.26 -95.09
CA PRO A 74 11.73 -27.34 -95.02
C PRO A 74 11.38 -28.33 -93.90
N PRO A 75 11.80 -29.61 -93.99
CA PRO A 75 11.43 -30.65 -93.04
C PRO A 75 12.04 -30.40 -91.65
N ALA A 76 11.25 -30.67 -90.61
CA ALA A 76 11.64 -30.53 -89.22
C ALA A 76 12.80 -31.47 -88.85
N PRO A 77 13.82 -31.01 -88.10
CA PRO A 77 14.80 -31.90 -87.50
C PRO A 77 14.14 -32.81 -86.44
N PRO A 78 14.70 -34.01 -86.18
CA PRO A 78 14.09 -35.00 -85.30
C PRO A 78 13.93 -34.45 -83.88
N VAL A 79 12.72 -34.61 -83.35
CA VAL A 79 12.34 -34.25 -81.98
C VAL A 79 13.20 -35.05 -81.01
N ALA A 80 14.11 -34.36 -80.31
CA ALA A 80 14.84 -34.94 -79.18
C ALA A 80 13.84 -35.32 -78.07
N PRO A 81 14.04 -36.45 -77.36
CA PRO A 81 13.13 -36.90 -76.32
C PRO A 81 12.97 -35.84 -75.22
N PRO A 82 11.81 -35.75 -74.56
CA PRO A 82 11.54 -34.75 -73.54
C PRO A 82 12.58 -34.89 -72.42
N ALA A 83 13.42 -33.88 -72.26
CA ALA A 83 14.35 -33.80 -71.16
C ALA A 83 13.56 -33.96 -69.85
N THR A 84 13.93 -34.95 -69.05
CA THR A 84 13.46 -35.13 -67.69
C THR A 84 13.66 -33.81 -66.94
N ARG A 85 12.55 -33.11 -66.61
CA ARG A 85 12.58 -32.05 -65.60
C ARG A 85 12.92 -32.71 -64.27
N GLN A 86 14.21 -32.86 -64.01
CA GLN A 86 14.69 -33.03 -62.65
C GLN A 86 14.24 -31.78 -61.87
N PRO A 87 13.65 -31.93 -60.67
CA PRO A 87 13.41 -30.80 -59.80
C PRO A 87 14.78 -30.28 -59.38
N GLN A 88 15.32 -29.34 -60.15
CA GLN A 88 16.47 -28.59 -59.72
C GLN A 88 16.01 -27.74 -58.54
N LEU A 89 16.29 -28.24 -57.34
CA LEU A 89 16.47 -27.42 -56.14
C LEU A 89 17.70 -26.54 -56.39
N THR A 90 17.62 -25.62 -57.35
CA THR A 90 18.51 -24.45 -57.34
C THR A 90 18.21 -23.77 -56.02
N SER A 91 19.10 -23.91 -55.04
CA SER A 91 19.09 -23.01 -53.90
C SER A 91 19.32 -21.63 -54.48
N VAL A 92 18.23 -20.91 -54.69
CA VAL A 92 18.28 -19.48 -54.99
C VAL A 92 18.97 -18.88 -53.78
N ALA A 93 20.28 -18.63 -53.91
CA ALA A 93 21.04 -17.91 -52.92
C ALA A 93 20.43 -16.51 -52.89
N ASN A 94 19.56 -16.27 -51.91
CA ASN A 94 18.88 -14.99 -51.78
C ASN A 94 19.96 -13.94 -51.49
N PRO A 95 20.25 -13.00 -52.42
CA PRO A 95 21.25 -11.97 -52.21
C PRO A 95 20.85 -11.02 -51.08
N TYR A 96 19.58 -11.06 -50.69
CA TYR A 96 18.95 -10.18 -49.71
C TYR A 96 18.59 -10.99 -48.47
N GLY A 97 19.40 -10.87 -47.43
CA GLY A 97 19.23 -11.61 -46.18
C GLY A 97 20.03 -10.99 -45.04
N LEU A 98 19.91 -11.55 -43.83
CA LEU A 98 20.61 -11.04 -42.63
C LEU A 98 22.12 -10.91 -42.82
N GLY A 99 22.73 -11.79 -43.62
CA GLY A 99 24.15 -11.72 -43.97
C GLY A 99 24.52 -10.52 -44.85
N ALA A 100 23.68 -10.18 -45.84
CA ALA A 100 23.87 -8.99 -46.67
C ALA A 100 23.63 -7.71 -45.87
N LEU A 101 22.60 -7.70 -45.02
CA LEU A 101 22.27 -6.59 -44.12
C LEU A 101 23.39 -6.32 -43.11
N TRP A 102 24.11 -7.35 -42.65
CA TRP A 102 25.29 -7.15 -41.81
C TRP A 102 26.51 -6.69 -42.62
N ALA A 103 26.78 -7.30 -43.78
CA ALA A 103 27.93 -6.99 -44.62
C ALA A 103 27.88 -5.56 -45.20
N HIS A 104 26.70 -5.10 -45.62
CA HIS A 104 26.45 -3.79 -46.23
C HIS A 104 25.78 -2.79 -45.28
N GLY A 105 25.34 -3.22 -44.10
CA GLY A 105 24.65 -2.37 -43.15
C GLY A 105 25.54 -1.34 -42.49
N ASP A 106 25.09 -0.10 -42.55
CA ASP A 106 25.70 1.07 -41.92
C ASP A 106 25.69 0.96 -40.38
N PHE A 107 26.50 1.76 -39.68
CA PHE A 107 26.67 1.69 -38.22
C PHE A 107 25.35 1.76 -37.46
N VAL A 108 24.44 2.64 -37.90
CA VAL A 108 23.11 2.85 -37.30
C VAL A 108 22.22 1.62 -37.47
N ALA A 109 22.25 0.95 -38.63
CA ALA A 109 21.46 -0.25 -38.88
C ALA A 109 21.90 -1.40 -37.95
N ARG A 110 23.23 -1.63 -37.84
CA ARG A 110 23.80 -2.63 -36.93
C ARG A 110 23.48 -2.32 -35.47
N GLY A 111 23.58 -1.05 -35.07
CA GLY A 111 23.22 -0.60 -33.71
C GLY A 111 21.73 -0.83 -33.39
N THR A 112 20.84 -0.52 -34.33
CA THR A 112 19.40 -0.72 -34.16
C THR A 112 19.07 -2.22 -34.06
N LEU A 113 19.73 -3.07 -34.88
CA LEU A 113 19.57 -4.53 -34.82
C LEU A 113 20.07 -5.11 -33.50
N LEU A 114 21.22 -4.64 -32.99
CA LEU A 114 21.75 -5.01 -31.68
C LEU A 114 20.76 -4.67 -30.56
N ILE A 115 20.16 -3.48 -30.60
CA ILE A 115 19.14 -3.05 -29.62
C ILE A 115 17.94 -4.01 -29.65
N LEU A 116 17.40 -4.33 -30.83
CA LEU A 116 16.29 -5.29 -30.94
C LEU A 116 16.65 -6.68 -30.39
N VAL A 117 17.86 -7.16 -30.62
CA VAL A 117 18.35 -8.44 -30.08
C VAL A 117 18.42 -8.40 -28.55
N ILE A 118 18.94 -7.32 -27.96
CA ILE A 118 19.01 -7.14 -26.49
C ILE A 118 17.59 -7.07 -25.90
N MET A 119 16.68 -6.34 -26.53
CA MET A 119 15.27 -6.27 -26.12
C MET A 119 14.59 -7.64 -26.15
N SER A 120 14.85 -8.43 -27.21
CA SER A 120 14.34 -9.79 -27.36
C SER A 120 14.85 -10.71 -26.25
N MET A 121 16.17 -10.75 -26.02
CA MET A 121 16.78 -11.57 -24.97
C MET A 121 16.25 -11.20 -23.58
N SER A 122 16.13 -9.89 -23.30
CA SER A 122 15.61 -9.38 -22.02
C SER A 122 14.15 -9.80 -21.80
N SER A 123 13.33 -9.74 -22.86
CA SER A 123 11.92 -10.16 -22.81
C SER A 123 11.78 -11.65 -22.50
N TRP A 124 12.55 -12.50 -23.21
CA TRP A 124 12.57 -13.95 -22.96
C TRP A 124 13.08 -14.31 -21.57
N TYR A 125 14.13 -13.63 -21.09
CA TYR A 125 14.68 -13.84 -19.76
C TYR A 125 13.63 -13.58 -18.66
N VAL A 126 12.95 -12.43 -18.71
CA VAL A 126 11.91 -12.08 -17.73
C VAL A 126 10.72 -13.03 -17.84
N LEU A 127 10.28 -13.36 -19.07
CA LEU A 127 9.17 -14.29 -19.31
C LEU A 127 9.42 -15.65 -18.64
N ILE A 128 10.59 -16.25 -18.89
CA ILE A 128 10.93 -17.58 -18.39
C ILE A 128 11.10 -17.54 -16.86
N THR A 129 11.91 -16.62 -16.34
CA THR A 129 12.19 -16.54 -14.90
C THR A 129 10.91 -16.33 -14.08
N LYS A 130 10.03 -15.42 -14.50
CA LYS A 130 8.75 -15.16 -13.84
C LYS A 130 7.78 -16.34 -13.99
N ALA A 131 7.71 -16.97 -15.16
CA ALA A 131 6.86 -18.14 -15.36
C ALA A 131 7.26 -19.30 -14.43
N PHE A 132 8.55 -19.55 -14.23
CA PHE A 132 9.05 -20.55 -13.28
C PHE A 132 8.80 -20.16 -11.82
N ALA A 133 9.12 -18.93 -11.42
CA ALA A 133 8.88 -18.45 -10.05
C ALA A 133 7.40 -18.57 -9.67
N GLN A 134 6.51 -18.25 -10.60
CA GLN A 134 5.08 -18.32 -10.41
C GLN A 134 4.54 -19.74 -10.40
N SER A 135 5.07 -20.62 -11.25
CA SER A 135 4.73 -22.04 -11.23
C SER A 135 5.14 -22.70 -9.91
N ARG A 136 6.30 -22.32 -9.37
CA ARG A 136 6.73 -22.72 -8.04
C ARG A 136 5.77 -22.24 -6.96
N LEU A 137 5.33 -20.98 -7.01
CA LEU A 137 4.33 -20.43 -6.09
C LEU A 137 3.02 -21.24 -6.09
N PHE A 138 2.51 -21.62 -7.26
CA PHE A 138 1.31 -22.47 -7.35
C PHE A 138 1.52 -23.84 -6.69
N ARG A 139 2.68 -24.46 -6.92
CA ARG A 139 3.02 -25.75 -6.29
C ARG A 139 3.12 -25.63 -4.77
N ASP A 140 3.78 -24.58 -4.29
CA ASP A 140 3.95 -24.32 -2.86
C ASP A 140 2.59 -24.06 -2.19
N GLY A 141 1.67 -23.34 -2.86
CA GLY A 141 0.32 -23.11 -2.35
C GLY A 141 -0.50 -24.39 -2.18
N LYS A 142 -0.40 -25.34 -3.13
CA LYS A 142 -1.07 -26.65 -3.01
C LYS A 142 -0.52 -27.48 -1.85
N ALA A 143 0.77 -27.38 -1.57
CA ALA A 143 1.40 -28.09 -0.45
C ALA A 143 0.94 -27.54 0.91
N ILE A 144 0.75 -26.22 1.02
CA ILE A 144 0.35 -25.55 2.26
C ILE A 144 -1.07 -25.90 2.65
N ASP A 145 -2.01 -25.91 1.71
CA ASP A 145 -3.41 -26.27 2.00
C ASP A 145 -3.56 -27.70 2.57
N ALA A 146 -2.62 -28.61 2.29
CA ALA A 146 -2.67 -30.00 2.78
C ALA A 146 -2.12 -30.18 4.21
N GLY A 147 -1.21 -29.33 4.67
CA GLY A 147 -0.47 -29.54 5.93
C GLY A 147 -0.66 -28.45 6.98
N PHE A 148 -0.89 -27.20 6.59
CA PHE A 148 -0.89 -26.06 7.50
C PHE A 148 -2.02 -26.11 8.54
N TRP A 149 -3.20 -26.58 8.16
CA TRP A 149 -4.40 -26.57 9.01
C TRP A 149 -4.42 -27.67 10.08
N ASN A 150 -3.53 -28.65 10.00
CA ASN A 150 -3.43 -29.73 10.98
C ASN A 150 -2.45 -29.39 12.13
N ALA A 151 -1.74 -28.26 12.03
CA ALA A 151 -0.81 -27.82 13.07
C ALA A 151 -1.55 -27.20 14.25
N GLY A 152 -1.13 -27.52 15.47
CA GLY A 152 -1.78 -27.05 16.71
C GLY A 152 -1.63 -25.55 16.99
N SER A 153 -0.74 -24.83 16.28
CA SER A 153 -0.61 -23.38 16.39
C SER A 153 -0.07 -22.74 15.11
N VAL A 154 -0.40 -21.47 14.90
CA VAL A 154 0.04 -20.68 13.74
C VAL A 154 1.56 -20.52 13.70
N ARG A 155 2.22 -20.43 14.86
CA ARG A 155 3.69 -20.33 14.96
C ARG A 155 4.37 -21.61 14.51
N LEU A 156 3.93 -22.77 15.04
CA LEU A 156 4.46 -24.08 14.65
C LEU A 156 4.20 -24.39 13.16
N ALA A 157 3.02 -24.01 12.67
CA ALA A 157 2.67 -24.13 11.26
C ALA A 157 3.62 -23.31 10.37
N THR A 158 4.02 -22.13 10.82
CA THR A 158 4.97 -21.26 10.10
C THR A 158 6.38 -21.83 10.08
N GLU A 159 6.86 -22.40 11.18
CA GLU A 159 8.19 -23.02 11.27
C GLU A 159 8.33 -24.28 10.41
N THR A 160 7.24 -25.04 10.25
CA THR A 160 7.22 -26.25 9.41
C THR A 160 7.16 -25.92 7.92
N MET A 161 6.81 -24.68 7.56
CA MET A 161 6.77 -24.24 6.16
C MET A 161 8.17 -24.02 5.58
N LYS A 162 8.30 -24.25 4.27
CA LYS A 162 9.54 -23.99 3.55
C LYS A 162 9.87 -22.49 3.54
N LYS A 163 11.02 -22.13 4.12
CA LYS A 163 11.57 -20.78 4.10
C LYS A 163 11.77 -20.28 2.66
N GLY A 164 11.54 -18.98 2.45
CA GLY A 164 11.71 -18.31 1.15
C GLY A 164 10.52 -18.44 0.19
N THR A 165 9.41 -19.05 0.61
CA THR A 165 8.14 -19.05 -0.13
C THR A 165 7.34 -17.78 0.18
N ALA A 166 6.46 -17.36 -0.73
CA ALA A 166 5.63 -16.18 -0.50
C ALA A 166 4.64 -16.37 0.67
N PHE A 167 4.13 -17.58 0.85
CA PHE A 167 3.23 -17.91 1.95
C PHE A 167 3.95 -17.91 3.29
N HIS A 168 5.19 -18.44 3.36
CA HIS A 168 6.01 -18.31 4.56
C HIS A 168 6.28 -16.85 4.90
N TYR A 169 6.56 -16.00 3.90
CA TYR A 169 6.75 -14.56 4.12
C TYR A 169 5.51 -13.93 4.75
N VAL A 170 4.31 -14.15 4.18
CA VAL A 170 3.05 -13.61 4.73
C VAL A 170 2.77 -14.15 6.14
N ALA A 171 2.96 -15.45 6.35
CA ALA A 171 2.75 -16.07 7.66
C ALA A 171 3.72 -15.55 8.71
N GLN A 172 4.99 -15.39 8.34
CA GLN A 172 6.01 -14.83 9.22
C GLN A 172 5.71 -13.38 9.58
N THR A 173 5.29 -12.54 8.64
CA THR A 173 4.89 -11.15 8.95
C THR A 173 3.72 -11.11 9.93
N GLY A 174 2.75 -12.03 9.77
CA GLY A 174 1.65 -12.18 10.72
C GLY A 174 2.12 -12.64 12.10
N VAL A 175 2.98 -13.65 12.20
CA VAL A 175 3.49 -14.15 13.50
C VAL A 175 4.38 -13.12 14.20
N ASP A 176 5.28 -12.47 13.46
CA ASP A 176 6.15 -11.41 13.96
C ASP A 176 5.33 -10.23 14.52
N SER A 177 4.13 -9.97 14.00
CA SER A 177 3.28 -8.88 14.49
C SER A 177 2.79 -9.12 15.93
N LEU A 178 2.66 -10.38 16.36
CA LEU A 178 2.32 -10.70 17.75
C LEU A 178 3.47 -10.37 18.71
N ASP A 179 4.71 -10.52 18.27
CA ASP A 179 5.91 -10.28 19.08
C ASP A 179 6.30 -8.79 19.10
N LYS A 180 5.96 -8.04 18.04
CA LYS A 180 6.33 -6.62 17.84
C LYS A 180 5.25 -5.63 18.30
N HIS A 181 4.10 -6.12 18.74
CA HIS A 181 3.04 -5.29 19.34
C HIS A 181 3.42 -4.55 20.65
N PRO A 182 4.32 -5.03 21.55
CA PRO A 182 4.61 -4.30 22.78
C PRO A 182 5.30 -2.96 22.51
N GLY A 183 4.86 -1.90 23.21
CA GLY A 183 5.43 -0.55 23.14
C GLY A 183 4.42 0.52 22.69
N LEU A 184 4.85 1.47 21.86
CA LEU A 184 4.01 2.54 21.28
C LEU A 184 2.78 2.02 20.53
N LEU A 185 2.85 0.78 20.03
CA LEU A 185 1.79 0.08 19.29
C LEU A 185 0.76 -0.60 20.19
N GLY A 186 1.02 -0.71 21.51
CA GLY A 186 0.11 -1.32 22.48
C GLY A 186 -1.20 -0.55 22.69
N LYS A 187 -1.30 0.67 22.17
CA LYS A 187 -2.55 1.46 22.16
C LYS A 187 -3.52 1.03 21.05
N ILE A 188 -3.05 0.26 20.07
CA ILE A 188 -3.84 -0.25 18.95
C ILE A 188 -4.21 -1.69 19.27
N ASP A 189 -5.45 -2.07 18.96
CA ASP A 189 -5.91 -3.45 19.10
C ASP A 189 -5.00 -4.43 18.32
N LEU A 190 -4.59 -5.51 18.97
CA LEU A 190 -3.67 -6.50 18.41
C LEU A 190 -4.23 -7.14 17.13
N HIS A 191 -5.55 -7.36 17.08
CA HIS A 191 -6.19 -7.90 15.89
C HIS A 191 -6.11 -6.94 14.70
N SER A 192 -6.37 -5.64 14.92
CA SER A 192 -6.18 -4.60 13.88
C SER A 192 -4.73 -4.54 13.39
N PHE A 193 -3.76 -4.56 14.31
CA PHE A 193 -2.33 -4.51 13.96
C PHE A 193 -1.87 -5.75 13.18
N ALA A 194 -2.32 -6.94 13.60
CA ALA A 194 -2.01 -8.19 12.91
C ALA A 194 -2.64 -8.24 11.52
N THR A 195 -3.86 -7.69 11.36
CA THR A 195 -4.52 -7.58 10.06
C THR A 195 -3.71 -6.72 9.10
N SER A 196 -3.33 -5.51 9.52
CA SER A 196 -2.49 -4.62 8.73
C SER A 196 -1.15 -5.27 8.37
N SER A 197 -0.49 -5.93 9.33
CA SER A 197 0.80 -6.59 9.10
C SER A 197 0.72 -7.71 8.05
N ILE A 198 -0.36 -8.50 8.08
CA ILE A 198 -0.60 -9.55 7.08
C ILE A 198 -0.89 -8.92 5.71
N GLU A 199 -1.68 -7.86 5.65
CA GLU A 199 -1.97 -7.12 4.41
C GLU A 199 -0.71 -6.50 3.81
N ASP A 200 0.18 -5.92 4.62
CA ASP A 200 1.50 -5.44 4.20
C ASP A 200 2.36 -6.58 3.65
N GLY A 201 2.31 -7.75 4.29
CA GLY A 201 2.94 -8.97 3.78
C GLY A 201 2.41 -9.36 2.39
N VAL A 202 1.09 -9.32 2.19
CA VAL A 202 0.44 -9.59 0.90
C VAL A 202 0.84 -8.55 -0.15
N ALA A 203 0.87 -7.27 0.21
CA ALA A 203 1.29 -6.18 -0.66
C ALA A 203 2.76 -6.33 -1.09
N GLY A 204 3.63 -6.74 -0.18
CA GLY A 204 5.03 -7.05 -0.48
C GLY A 204 5.16 -8.20 -1.51
N VAL A 205 4.36 -9.25 -1.38
CA VAL A 205 4.30 -10.33 -2.39
C VAL A 205 3.78 -9.81 -3.73
N GLN A 206 2.77 -8.94 -3.72
CA GLN A 206 2.21 -8.34 -4.94
C GLN A 206 3.24 -7.54 -5.71
N SER A 207 3.99 -6.67 -5.01
CA SER A 207 5.07 -5.88 -5.60
C SER A 207 6.12 -6.78 -6.26
N ARG A 208 6.59 -7.81 -5.55
CA ARG A 208 7.58 -8.77 -6.09
C ARG A 208 7.12 -9.53 -7.33
N LEU A 209 5.81 -9.78 -7.45
CA LEU A 209 5.24 -10.41 -8.66
C LEU A 209 5.19 -9.45 -9.85
N GLN A 210 5.09 -8.14 -9.61
CA GLN A 210 5.05 -7.10 -10.63
C GLN A 210 6.43 -6.69 -11.15
N ASP A 211 7.51 -6.98 -10.41
CA ASP A 211 8.87 -6.65 -10.87
C ASP A 211 9.18 -7.23 -12.27
N GLY A 212 9.89 -6.47 -13.09
CA GLY A 212 10.26 -6.86 -14.46
C GLY A 212 9.11 -6.86 -15.47
N LEU A 213 7.85 -6.81 -15.04
CA LEU A 213 6.69 -6.80 -15.94
C LEU A 213 6.60 -5.51 -16.75
N ALA A 214 7.06 -4.40 -16.16
CA ALA A 214 7.21 -3.12 -16.86
C ALA A 214 8.13 -3.24 -18.08
N LEU A 215 9.24 -3.98 -17.97
CA LEU A 215 10.18 -4.18 -19.08
C LEU A 215 9.51 -4.88 -20.27
N LEU A 216 8.72 -5.92 -20.02
CA LEU A 216 7.95 -6.61 -21.08
C LEU A 216 6.94 -5.67 -21.75
N GLY A 217 6.25 -4.85 -20.96
CA GLY A 217 5.33 -3.83 -21.47
C GLY A 217 6.04 -2.81 -22.35
N THR A 218 7.17 -2.27 -21.89
CA THR A 218 7.98 -1.31 -22.64
C THR A 218 8.56 -1.93 -23.92
N VAL A 219 9.15 -3.13 -23.86
CA VAL A 219 9.67 -3.80 -25.06
C VAL A 219 8.54 -4.06 -26.06
N GLY A 220 7.38 -4.52 -25.58
CA GLY A 220 6.22 -4.78 -26.40
C GLY A 220 5.68 -3.55 -27.13
N SER A 221 5.72 -2.36 -26.49
CA SER A 221 5.25 -1.12 -27.12
C SER A 221 6.32 -0.42 -27.96
N THR A 222 7.61 -0.54 -27.62
CA THR A 222 8.69 0.23 -28.24
C THR A 222 9.40 -0.49 -29.38
N ALA A 223 9.52 -1.83 -29.34
CA ALA A 223 10.23 -2.60 -30.37
C ALA A 223 9.72 -2.39 -31.81
N PRO A 224 8.40 -2.24 -32.09
CA PRO A 224 7.92 -1.93 -33.43
C PRO A 224 8.44 -0.60 -33.95
N PHE A 225 8.53 0.42 -33.09
CA PHE A 225 9.04 1.74 -33.45
C PHE A 225 10.55 1.73 -33.67
N VAL A 226 11.29 0.93 -32.90
CA VAL A 226 12.73 0.71 -33.15
C VAL A 226 12.95 0.03 -34.51
N GLY A 227 12.11 -0.96 -34.85
CA GLY A 227 12.12 -1.59 -36.18
C GLY A 227 11.81 -0.59 -37.31
N LEU A 228 10.75 0.20 -37.15
CA LEU A 228 10.35 1.26 -38.08
C LEU A 228 11.47 2.31 -38.27
N PHE A 229 12.12 2.73 -37.19
CA PHE A 229 13.28 3.64 -37.27
C PHE A 229 14.38 3.04 -38.15
N GLY A 230 14.70 1.76 -37.97
CA GLY A 230 15.69 1.08 -38.78
C GLY A 230 15.33 1.04 -40.27
N THR A 231 14.04 0.93 -40.61
CA THR A 231 13.61 0.93 -42.03
C THR A 231 13.68 2.32 -42.64
N VAL A 232 13.26 3.35 -41.90
CA VAL A 232 13.34 4.75 -42.34
C VAL A 232 14.80 5.12 -42.59
N TRP A 233 15.71 4.72 -41.69
CA TRP A 233 17.14 4.95 -41.86
C TRP A 233 17.71 4.21 -43.08
N GLY A 234 17.36 2.93 -43.26
CA GLY A 234 17.83 2.13 -44.40
C GLY A 234 17.38 2.70 -45.74
N ILE A 235 16.11 3.10 -45.85
CA ILE A 235 15.56 3.72 -47.05
C ILE A 235 16.22 5.08 -47.30
N TYR A 236 16.45 5.90 -46.26
CA TYR A 236 17.16 7.17 -46.38
C TYR A 236 18.57 6.97 -46.97
N HIS A 237 19.36 6.06 -46.41
CA HIS A 237 20.72 5.79 -46.89
C HIS A 237 20.73 5.29 -48.34
N ALA A 238 19.78 4.41 -48.69
CA ALA A 238 19.61 3.92 -50.05
C ALA A 238 19.34 5.05 -51.06
N LEU A 239 18.39 5.93 -50.73
CA LEU A 239 18.01 7.07 -51.58
C LEU A 239 19.16 8.08 -51.72
N THR A 240 19.92 8.33 -50.66
CA THR A 240 21.11 9.19 -50.72
C THR A 240 22.18 8.60 -51.64
N ALA A 241 22.45 7.30 -51.57
CA ALA A 241 23.42 6.64 -52.44
C ALA A 241 23.02 6.74 -53.93
N ILE A 242 21.73 6.58 -54.25
CA ILE A 242 21.20 6.75 -55.61
C ILE A 242 21.32 8.21 -56.07
N GLY A 243 21.02 9.17 -55.19
CA GLY A 243 21.14 10.60 -55.48
C GLY A 243 22.57 11.03 -55.81
N ILE A 244 23.56 10.47 -55.11
CA ILE A 244 25.00 10.70 -55.38
C ILE A 244 25.42 10.03 -56.69
N ALA A 245 24.93 8.81 -56.97
CA ALA A 245 25.30 8.06 -58.18
C ALA A 245 24.69 8.64 -59.48
N GLY A 246 23.64 9.46 -59.40
CA GLY A 246 23.01 10.12 -60.55
C GLY A 246 22.24 9.19 -61.49
N GLN A 247 22.22 7.88 -61.25
CA GLN A 247 21.44 6.89 -62.00
C GLN A 247 20.47 6.17 -61.08
N ALA A 248 19.17 6.43 -61.28
CA ALA A 248 18.11 5.65 -60.66
C ALA A 248 17.79 4.43 -61.54
N SER A 249 18.24 3.24 -61.14
CA SER A 249 17.80 1.97 -61.71
C SER A 249 17.20 1.08 -60.63
N ILE A 250 16.17 0.30 -60.97
CA ILE A 250 15.42 -0.50 -59.99
C ILE A 250 16.30 -1.54 -59.30
N ASP A 251 17.29 -2.08 -60.01
CA ASP A 251 18.25 -3.04 -59.47
C ASP A 251 19.12 -2.45 -58.35
N LYS A 252 19.34 -1.13 -58.35
CA LYS A 252 20.09 -0.42 -57.31
C LYS A 252 19.23 -0.08 -56.08
N VAL A 253 17.91 -0.02 -56.23
CA VAL A 253 16.98 0.36 -55.15
C VAL A 253 16.38 -0.85 -54.44
N ALA A 254 16.09 -1.92 -55.20
CA ALA A 254 15.33 -3.07 -54.71
C ALA A 254 16.01 -3.77 -53.52
N GLY A 255 17.34 -3.93 -53.56
CA GLY A 255 18.10 -4.56 -52.49
C GLY A 255 18.06 -3.80 -51.17
N PRO A 256 18.58 -2.56 -51.11
CA PRO A 256 18.61 -1.78 -49.88
C PRO A 256 17.22 -1.53 -49.26
N VAL A 257 16.19 -1.35 -50.09
CA VAL A 257 14.80 -1.19 -49.60
C VAL A 257 14.28 -2.51 -49.01
N GLY A 258 14.57 -3.65 -49.65
CA GLY A 258 14.23 -4.97 -49.12
C GLY A 258 14.92 -5.26 -47.78
N GLU A 259 16.20 -4.92 -47.65
CA GLU A 259 16.96 -5.05 -46.39
C GLU A 259 16.36 -4.17 -45.29
N ALA A 260 15.98 -2.93 -45.61
CA ALA A 260 15.29 -2.06 -44.67
C ALA A 260 14.00 -2.71 -44.14
N LEU A 261 13.16 -3.32 -44.99
CA LEU A 261 11.90 -3.95 -44.57
C LEU A 261 12.07 -5.11 -43.58
N ILE A 262 13.18 -5.85 -43.64
CA ILE A 262 13.51 -6.91 -42.68
C ILE A 262 13.56 -6.34 -41.26
N MET A 263 13.98 -5.09 -41.09
CA MET A 263 14.15 -4.48 -39.78
C MET A 263 12.81 -4.21 -39.07
N THR A 264 11.75 -3.82 -39.79
CA THR A 264 10.38 -3.80 -39.23
C THR A 264 9.91 -5.20 -38.86
N ALA A 265 10.18 -6.19 -39.72
CA ALA A 265 9.76 -7.57 -39.45
C ALA A 265 10.40 -8.10 -38.15
N ILE A 266 11.69 -7.80 -37.92
CA ILE A 266 12.37 -8.13 -36.66
C ILE A 266 11.73 -7.35 -35.50
N GLY A 267 11.46 -6.06 -35.65
CA GLY A 267 10.80 -5.26 -34.60
C GLY A 267 9.46 -5.86 -34.15
N LEU A 268 8.64 -6.31 -35.10
CA LEU A 268 7.40 -7.02 -34.83
C LEU A 268 7.62 -8.40 -34.20
N ALA A 269 8.61 -9.16 -34.69
CA ALA A 269 8.97 -10.46 -34.15
C ALA A 269 9.45 -10.38 -32.69
N VAL A 270 10.04 -9.26 -32.27
CA VAL A 270 10.42 -8.99 -30.87
C VAL A 270 9.21 -8.53 -30.05
N ALA A 271 8.36 -7.67 -30.61
CA ALA A 271 7.22 -7.08 -29.90
C ALA A 271 6.13 -8.10 -29.56
N VAL A 272 5.74 -8.96 -30.52
CA VAL A 272 4.60 -9.86 -30.37
C VAL A 272 4.76 -10.82 -29.17
N PRO A 273 5.89 -11.55 -29.03
CA PRO A 273 6.11 -12.40 -27.86
C PRO A 273 6.15 -11.61 -26.55
N ALA A 274 6.69 -10.40 -26.55
CA ALA A 274 6.77 -9.55 -25.35
C ALA A 274 5.37 -9.15 -24.84
N VAL A 275 4.48 -8.70 -25.74
CA VAL A 275 3.10 -8.33 -25.40
C VAL A 275 2.28 -9.54 -24.95
N LEU A 276 2.42 -10.68 -25.64
CA LEU A 276 1.75 -11.92 -25.24
C LEU A 276 2.25 -12.40 -23.88
N GLY A 277 3.56 -12.36 -23.64
CA GLY A 277 4.20 -12.66 -22.37
C GLY A 277 3.69 -11.76 -21.24
N TYR A 278 3.63 -10.45 -21.47
CA TYR A 278 3.11 -9.48 -20.51
C TYR A 278 1.69 -9.84 -20.07
N ASN A 279 0.79 -9.99 -21.04
CA ASN A 279 -0.62 -10.32 -20.78
C ASN A 279 -0.77 -11.68 -20.09
N PHE A 280 0.03 -12.67 -20.48
CA PHE A 280 0.04 -13.99 -19.85
C PHE A 280 0.47 -13.91 -18.37
N LEU A 281 1.57 -13.22 -18.07
CA LEU A 281 2.08 -13.03 -16.71
C LEU A 281 1.13 -12.22 -15.83
N VAL A 282 0.52 -11.13 -16.33
CA VAL A 282 -0.48 -10.34 -15.59
C VAL A 282 -1.67 -11.20 -15.18
N ARG A 283 -2.23 -11.97 -16.13
CA ARG A 283 -3.37 -12.88 -15.86
C ARG A 283 -3.00 -13.97 -14.86
N ARG A 284 -1.78 -14.49 -14.96
CA ARG A 284 -1.27 -15.49 -14.03
C ARG A 284 -1.07 -14.85 -12.64
N ASN A 285 -0.57 -13.60 -12.56
CA ASN A 285 -0.34 -12.87 -11.31
C ASN A 285 -1.62 -12.69 -10.52
N LYS A 286 -2.73 -12.39 -11.18
CA LYS A 286 -4.05 -12.36 -10.55
C LYS A 286 -4.38 -13.68 -9.85
N ARG A 287 -4.23 -14.81 -10.55
CA ARG A 287 -4.47 -16.16 -9.99
C ARG A 287 -3.55 -16.48 -8.81
N SER A 288 -2.26 -16.12 -8.91
CA SER A 288 -1.31 -16.28 -7.82
C SER A 288 -1.69 -15.45 -6.60
N MET A 289 -2.14 -14.21 -6.82
CA MET A 289 -2.54 -13.32 -5.73
C MET A 289 -3.84 -13.74 -5.07
N ASP A 290 -4.76 -14.32 -5.82
CA ASP A 290 -5.97 -14.90 -5.24
C ASP A 290 -5.65 -16.02 -4.26
N LEU A 291 -4.63 -16.86 -4.54
CA LEU A 291 -4.18 -17.90 -3.60
C LEU A 291 -3.53 -17.32 -2.34
N VAL A 292 -2.64 -16.34 -2.51
CA VAL A 292 -1.96 -15.69 -1.37
C VAL A 292 -2.97 -14.94 -0.49
N ARG A 293 -3.93 -14.23 -1.09
CA ARG A 293 -5.01 -13.55 -0.35
C ARG A 293 -5.95 -14.53 0.34
N LYS A 294 -6.28 -15.66 -0.29
CA LYS A 294 -7.05 -16.73 0.36
C LYS A 294 -6.31 -17.27 1.58
N PHE A 295 -5.01 -17.53 1.45
CA PHE A 295 -4.18 -17.97 2.58
C PHE A 295 -4.16 -16.92 3.71
N ALA A 296 -3.89 -15.66 3.39
CA ALA A 296 -3.90 -14.56 4.34
C ALA A 296 -5.24 -14.46 5.10
N LYS A 297 -6.37 -14.52 4.38
CA LYS A 297 -7.71 -14.52 4.98
C LYS A 297 -7.92 -15.69 5.94
N LYS A 298 -7.50 -16.91 5.56
CA LYS A 298 -7.63 -18.07 6.46
C LYS A 298 -6.76 -17.90 7.72
N MET A 299 -5.55 -17.35 7.59
CA MET A 299 -4.72 -17.03 8.76
C MET A 299 -5.37 -16.00 9.67
N LEU A 300 -5.92 -14.93 9.11
CA LEU A 300 -6.65 -13.92 9.89
C LEU A 300 -7.83 -14.52 10.65
N PHE A 301 -8.59 -15.42 10.01
CA PHE A 301 -9.68 -16.13 10.68
C PHE A 301 -9.19 -16.97 11.87
N VAL A 302 -8.10 -17.75 11.70
CA VAL A 302 -7.56 -18.55 12.80
C VAL A 302 -7.02 -17.67 13.92
N LEU A 303 -6.32 -16.59 13.57
CA LEU A 303 -5.78 -15.66 14.56
C LEU A 303 -6.90 -14.93 15.32
N LEU A 304 -7.96 -14.53 14.62
CA LEU A 304 -9.17 -13.94 15.22
C LEU A 304 -9.85 -14.92 16.18
N ILE A 305 -10.00 -16.20 15.81
CA ILE A 305 -10.59 -17.22 16.69
C ILE A 305 -9.74 -17.38 17.95
N ILE A 306 -8.41 -17.45 17.80
CA ILE A 306 -7.50 -17.51 18.94
C ILE A 306 -7.71 -16.29 19.84
N PHE A 307 -7.69 -15.07 19.28
CA PHE A 307 -7.91 -13.84 20.05
C PHE A 307 -9.28 -13.77 20.72
N LEU A 308 -10.35 -14.19 20.05
CA LEU A 308 -11.71 -14.21 20.60
C LEU A 308 -11.81 -15.17 21.79
N ILE A 309 -11.07 -16.27 21.78
CA ILE A 309 -11.03 -17.25 22.88
C ILE A 309 -10.07 -16.79 23.99
N THR A 310 -8.89 -16.28 23.67
CA THR A 310 -7.83 -16.00 24.66
C THR A 310 -7.92 -14.63 25.30
N ILE A 311 -8.38 -13.59 24.59
CA ILE A 311 -8.44 -12.22 25.15
C ILE A 311 -9.43 -12.11 26.32
N PRO A 312 -10.69 -12.56 26.23
CA PRO A 312 -11.60 -12.49 27.37
C PRO A 312 -11.08 -13.28 28.58
N VAL A 313 -10.39 -14.41 28.34
CA VAL A 313 -9.74 -15.19 29.42
C VAL A 313 -8.66 -14.38 30.17
N VAL A 314 -8.01 -13.42 29.50
CA VAL A 314 -6.97 -12.57 30.11
C VAL A 314 -7.56 -11.29 30.75
N THR A 315 -8.69 -10.77 30.27
CA THR A 315 -9.27 -9.51 30.77
C THR A 315 -10.20 -9.63 31.98
N HIS A 316 -10.46 -10.84 32.49
CA HIS A 316 -11.34 -11.05 33.66
C HIS A 316 -10.64 -11.01 35.03
N THR A 317 -9.43 -10.44 35.16
CA THR A 317 -8.81 -10.19 36.47
C THR A 317 -8.17 -8.82 36.56
N VAL A 318 -8.92 -7.75 36.23
CA VAL A 318 -8.67 -6.49 36.92
C VAL A 318 -9.43 -6.61 38.24
N PRO A 319 -8.78 -6.92 39.38
CA PRO A 319 -9.43 -6.76 40.66
C PRO A 319 -9.85 -5.30 40.74
N VAL A 320 -11.15 -5.06 40.62
CA VAL A 320 -11.75 -3.76 40.91
C VAL A 320 -11.50 -3.56 42.39
N HIS A 321 -10.38 -2.90 42.69
CA HIS A 321 -10.16 -2.31 43.99
C HIS A 321 -11.17 -1.17 44.04
N LEU A 322 -12.37 -1.47 44.55
CA LEU A 322 -13.22 -0.39 45.03
C LEU A 322 -12.32 0.41 45.97
N PRO A 323 -12.19 1.74 45.79
CA PRO A 323 -11.57 2.55 46.83
C PRO A 323 -12.30 2.16 48.11
N HIS A 324 -11.57 1.53 49.04
CA HIS A 324 -12.09 1.36 50.37
C HIS A 324 -12.29 2.79 50.85
N GLU A 325 -13.54 3.25 50.86
CA GLU A 325 -13.93 4.20 51.88
C GLU A 325 -13.57 3.50 53.18
N LYS A 326 -12.39 3.86 53.71
CA LYS A 326 -12.29 3.97 55.14
C LYS A 326 -13.44 4.89 55.48
N ASN A 327 -14.52 4.29 55.96
CA ASN A 327 -15.48 4.96 56.83
C ASN A 327 -14.61 5.51 57.96
N GLN A 328 -14.02 6.68 57.74
CA GLN A 328 -13.51 7.51 58.81
C GLN A 328 -14.78 7.77 59.58
N PRO A 329 -14.97 7.14 60.77
CA PRO A 329 -16.15 7.41 61.56
C PRO A 329 -16.23 8.92 61.61
N LEU A 330 -17.35 9.46 61.12
CA LEU A 330 -17.55 10.89 60.92
C LEU A 330 -17.05 11.57 62.21
N GLN A 331 -15.87 12.18 62.15
CA GLN A 331 -15.30 12.84 63.33
C GLN A 331 -16.23 14.00 63.57
N THR A 332 -17.19 13.79 64.46
CA THR A 332 -18.21 14.76 64.81
C THR A 332 -17.45 16.00 65.23
N LYS A 333 -17.72 17.13 64.56
CA LYS A 333 -17.19 18.43 64.99
C LYS A 333 -17.35 18.50 66.51
N PRO A 334 -16.30 18.85 67.27
CA PRO A 334 -16.38 18.88 68.72
C PRO A 334 -17.55 19.77 69.13
N GLU A 335 -18.36 19.28 70.07
CA GLU A 335 -19.59 19.95 70.51
C GLU A 335 -19.26 21.39 70.94
N ASN A 336 -20.03 22.35 70.43
CA ASN A 336 -19.81 23.75 70.76
C ASN A 336 -20.15 23.99 72.24
N ILE A 337 -19.24 24.63 72.97
CA ILE A 337 -19.49 25.02 74.36
C ILE A 337 -20.31 26.30 74.37
N ASN A 338 -21.50 26.26 74.97
CA ASN A 338 -22.41 27.38 75.02
C ASN A 338 -22.29 28.09 76.37
N ILE A 339 -21.84 29.34 76.35
CA ILE A 339 -21.74 30.20 77.52
C ILE A 339 -22.85 31.24 77.44
N SER A 340 -23.80 31.19 78.37
CA SER A 340 -24.87 32.19 78.46
C SER A 340 -24.69 33.12 79.65
N VAL A 341 -25.09 34.38 79.48
CA VAL A 341 -25.06 35.40 80.52
C VAL A 341 -26.47 35.96 80.72
N ASP A 342 -26.97 35.85 81.95
CA ASP A 342 -28.28 36.38 82.36
C ASP A 342 -28.19 37.88 82.72
N ARG A 343 -29.34 38.56 82.81
CA ARG A 343 -29.47 40.00 83.15
C ARG A 343 -28.75 40.39 84.45
N LYS A 344 -28.62 39.46 85.41
CA LYS A 344 -27.91 39.68 86.68
C LYS A 344 -26.38 39.53 86.57
N GLY A 345 -25.85 39.18 85.40
CA GLY A 345 -24.42 38.95 85.16
C GLY A 345 -23.92 37.57 85.58
N ALA A 346 -24.82 36.65 85.93
CA ALA A 346 -24.51 35.25 86.19
C ALA A 346 -24.12 34.54 84.90
N ILE A 347 -23.08 33.70 84.96
CA ILE A 347 -22.53 32.98 83.81
C ILE A 347 -22.94 31.52 83.91
N TYR A 348 -23.46 30.98 82.82
CA TYR A 348 -23.83 29.57 82.70
C TYR A 348 -22.98 28.90 81.63
N TRP A 349 -22.59 27.66 81.89
CA TRP A 349 -21.83 26.83 80.98
C TRP A 349 -22.65 25.60 80.63
N ASN A 350 -23.00 25.44 79.36
CA ASN A 350 -23.89 24.36 78.89
C ASN A 350 -25.12 24.19 79.80
N GLN A 351 -25.75 25.32 80.19
CA GLN A 351 -26.94 25.43 81.07
C GLN A 351 -26.69 25.29 82.58
N GLN A 352 -25.47 25.00 83.03
CA GLN A 352 -25.15 24.92 84.46
C GLN A 352 -24.58 26.24 84.99
N LEU A 353 -25.12 26.73 86.11
CA LEU A 353 -24.68 27.98 86.73
C LEU A 353 -23.25 27.83 87.27
N LEU A 354 -22.35 28.74 86.89
CA LEU A 354 -21.00 28.79 87.44
C LEU A 354 -20.99 29.61 88.74
N PRO A 355 -20.34 29.10 89.80
CA PRO A 355 -20.27 29.79 91.09
C PRO A 355 -19.39 31.05 91.03
N ASP A 356 -18.33 31.04 90.21
CA ASP A 356 -17.37 32.15 90.13
C ASP A 356 -16.56 32.16 88.81
N VAL A 357 -15.86 33.27 88.57
CA VAL A 357 -15.07 33.49 87.34
C VAL A 357 -13.74 32.72 87.35
N ALA A 358 -13.22 32.31 88.51
CA ALA A 358 -11.99 31.50 88.54
C ALA A 358 -12.27 30.08 88.02
N THR A 359 -13.44 29.52 88.35
CA THR A 359 -13.91 28.24 87.79
C THR A 359 -14.07 28.32 86.27
N LEU A 360 -14.64 29.41 85.74
CA LEU A 360 -14.74 29.65 84.30
C LEU A 360 -13.36 29.59 83.62
N ARG A 361 -12.36 30.28 84.16
CA ARG A 361 -11.00 30.27 83.60
C ARG A 361 -10.40 28.87 83.64
N ALA A 362 -10.58 28.14 84.76
CA ALA A 362 -10.03 26.79 84.91
C ALA A 362 -10.61 25.82 83.87
N ASP A 363 -11.91 25.88 83.61
CA ASP A 363 -12.56 25.01 82.62
C ASP A 363 -12.21 25.43 81.17
N MET A 364 -12.06 26.73 80.90
CA MET A 364 -11.58 27.20 79.60
C MET A 364 -10.14 26.78 79.30
N ILE A 365 -9.26 26.66 80.31
CA ILE A 365 -7.88 26.16 80.12
C ILE A 365 -7.90 24.69 79.69
N LYS A 366 -8.83 23.88 80.22
CA LYS A 366 -8.96 22.47 79.85
C LYS A 366 -9.33 22.36 78.37
N ILE A 367 -10.35 23.10 77.95
CA ILE A 367 -10.81 23.12 76.55
C ILE A 367 -9.78 23.66 75.58
N ALA A 368 -9.02 24.69 75.97
CA ALA A 368 -8.04 25.26 75.07
C ALA A 368 -6.95 24.25 74.65
N ARG A 369 -6.76 23.18 75.44
CA ARG A 369 -5.80 22.09 75.18
C ARG A 369 -6.39 20.91 74.42
N GLU A 370 -7.71 20.88 74.18
CA GLU A 370 -8.36 19.82 73.39
C GLU A 370 -8.07 19.99 71.89
N ASN A 371 -7.87 18.87 71.18
CA ASN A 371 -7.64 18.85 69.74
C ASN A 371 -8.55 17.82 69.05
N PRO A 372 -9.53 18.24 68.21
CA PRO A 372 -9.81 19.61 67.79
C PRO A 372 -10.44 20.48 68.89
N GLN A 373 -9.98 21.73 69.02
CA GLN A 373 -10.51 22.69 70.01
C GLN A 373 -11.99 23.01 69.71
N PRO A 374 -12.92 22.80 70.66
CA PRO A 374 -14.33 23.15 70.48
C PRO A 374 -14.51 24.66 70.34
N ALA A 375 -15.51 25.08 69.57
CA ALA A 375 -15.84 26.49 69.44
C ALA A 375 -16.68 26.94 70.64
N VAL A 376 -16.33 28.11 71.20
CA VAL A 376 -17.10 28.73 72.28
C VAL A 376 -18.15 29.64 71.67
N VAL A 377 -19.40 29.40 72.01
CA VAL A 377 -20.54 30.22 71.59
C VAL A 377 -21.01 31.03 72.78
N ILE A 378 -20.95 32.36 72.69
CA ILE A 378 -21.36 33.26 73.76
C ILE A 378 -22.76 33.81 73.42
N ARG A 379 -23.70 33.63 74.35
CA ARG A 379 -25.07 34.16 74.31
C ARG A 379 -25.28 35.18 75.43
N GLY A 380 -25.61 36.41 75.09
CA GLY A 380 -26.05 37.41 76.07
C GLY A 380 -27.55 37.62 75.97
N ASP A 381 -28.24 37.73 77.10
CA ASP A 381 -29.60 38.25 77.15
C ASP A 381 -29.64 39.73 76.70
N GLU A 382 -30.77 40.21 76.18
CA GLU A 382 -30.98 41.57 75.62
C GLU A 382 -30.58 42.68 76.61
N ASN A 383 -30.72 42.40 77.91
CA ASN A 383 -30.40 43.33 79.00
C ASN A 383 -29.16 42.93 79.81
N ALA A 384 -28.32 42.01 79.31
CA ALA A 384 -27.09 41.60 79.98
C ALA A 384 -26.05 42.75 80.02
N GLN A 385 -25.37 42.91 81.15
CA GLN A 385 -24.32 43.92 81.28
C GLN A 385 -23.15 43.60 80.34
N TYR A 386 -22.81 44.53 79.45
CA TYR A 386 -21.69 44.40 78.49
C TYR A 386 -20.36 44.01 79.17
N LYS A 387 -20.15 44.47 80.41
CA LYS A 387 -18.97 44.15 81.22
C LYS A 387 -18.80 42.64 81.47
N SER A 388 -19.89 41.88 81.61
CA SER A 388 -19.83 40.44 81.87
C SER A 388 -19.44 39.65 80.62
N VAL A 389 -20.00 40.02 79.46
CA VAL A 389 -19.66 39.43 78.15
C VAL A 389 -18.21 39.76 77.77
N GLY A 390 -17.79 41.01 77.95
CA GLY A 390 -16.41 41.43 77.70
C GLY A 390 -15.38 40.68 78.56
N ARG A 391 -15.73 40.34 79.81
CA ARG A 391 -14.86 39.54 80.69
C ARG A 391 -14.69 38.10 80.20
N ILE A 392 -15.74 37.49 79.66
CA ILE A 392 -15.68 36.14 79.08
C ILE A 392 -14.82 36.15 77.82
N LEU A 393 -15.01 37.13 76.93
CA LEU A 393 -14.22 37.29 75.72
C LEU A 393 -12.73 37.49 76.03
N PHE A 394 -12.42 38.31 77.03
CA PHE A 394 -11.04 38.53 77.47
C PHE A 394 -10.39 37.25 77.99
N ILE A 395 -11.13 36.42 78.75
CA ILE A 395 -10.63 35.12 79.22
C ILE A 395 -10.44 34.16 78.03
N CYS A 396 -11.34 34.15 77.03
CA CYS A 396 -11.19 33.35 75.81
C CYS A 396 -9.86 33.66 75.11
N GLN A 397 -9.55 34.95 74.95
CA GLN A 397 -8.33 35.41 74.31
C GLN A 397 -7.08 35.08 75.12
N GLN A 398 -7.11 35.29 76.44
CA GLN A 398 -5.96 35.00 77.31
C GLN A 398 -5.62 33.50 77.38
N VAL A 399 -6.63 32.64 77.25
CA VAL A 399 -6.47 31.19 77.37
C VAL A 399 -6.22 30.51 76.00
N GLY A 400 -6.31 31.27 74.90
CA GLY A 400 -5.98 30.79 73.56
C GLY A 400 -7.11 30.05 72.84
N ILE A 401 -8.38 30.40 73.13
CA ILE A 401 -9.53 29.92 72.37
C ILE A 401 -9.55 30.64 71.00
N THR A 402 -9.40 29.87 69.93
CA THR A 402 -9.28 30.39 68.56
C THR A 402 -10.62 30.62 67.87
N LYS A 403 -11.67 29.90 68.27
CA LYS A 403 -13.01 29.97 67.68
C LYS A 403 -14.02 30.45 68.71
N VAL A 404 -14.37 31.72 68.65
CA VAL A 404 -15.42 32.34 69.47
C VAL A 404 -16.51 32.87 68.56
N ASN A 405 -17.74 32.41 68.76
CA ASN A 405 -18.91 32.88 68.03
C ASN A 405 -19.86 33.60 69.00
N PHE A 406 -20.50 34.65 68.52
CA PHE A 406 -21.56 35.33 69.26
C PHE A 406 -22.89 34.97 68.64
N VAL A 407 -23.86 34.60 69.46
CA VAL A 407 -25.25 34.43 69.01
C VAL A 407 -26.03 35.59 69.59
N THR A 408 -26.46 36.47 68.70
CA THR A 408 -27.40 37.56 68.98
C THR A 408 -28.78 37.10 68.53
N ASP A 409 -29.74 36.99 69.43
CA ASP A 409 -31.14 36.87 69.00
C ASP A 409 -31.56 38.19 68.35
N PRO A 410 -32.07 38.21 67.10
CA PRO A 410 -32.68 39.40 66.53
C PRO A 410 -33.97 39.68 67.30
N THR A 411 -33.93 40.69 68.15
CA THR A 411 -35.09 41.22 68.88
C THR A 411 -36.14 41.75 67.90
N GLY A 412 -37.34 41.15 67.92
CA GLY A 412 -38.59 41.84 67.59
C GLY A 412 -39.43 41.31 66.43
N THR A 413 -40.64 40.84 66.80
CA THR A 413 -41.91 40.88 66.02
C THR A 413 -42.48 39.54 65.50
N ASN A 414 -43.16 38.85 66.42
CA ASN A 414 -44.52 38.27 66.36
C ASN A 414 -45.17 37.92 65.01
N ALA A 415 -45.55 36.65 64.84
CA ALA A 415 -46.94 36.21 64.67
C ALA A 415 -47.00 34.67 64.84
N GLY A 416 -47.49 34.20 65.99
CA GLY A 416 -48.02 32.85 66.11
C GLY A 416 -49.48 32.88 65.67
N SER A 417 -49.91 31.88 64.89
CA SER A 417 -51.28 31.68 64.34
C SER A 417 -51.88 32.86 63.56
#